data_AF-A0A2S9FT44-F1
#
_entry.id   AF-A0A2S9FT44-F1
#
_cell.length_a   1.000
_cell.length_b   1.000
_cell.length_c   1.000
_cell.angle_alpha   90.00
_cell.angle_beta   90.00
_cell.angle_gamma   90.00
#
_symmetry.space_group_name_H-M   'P 1'
#
loop_
_entity.id
_entity.type
_entity.pdbx_description
1 polymer ?
#
loop_
_entity_poly.entity_id
_entity_poly.type
_entity_poly.pdbx_seq_one_letter_code
_entity_poly.pdbx_strand_id
1 'polypeptide(L)'
;RLTDLAALARSQGVRYDVVHLSNSPAALTRPDLAFDMVRPGIAVYGQTPIPERGDMGLRPAMTVKCPVALVRSIKRGDGVSYGHTWIAET
;
A
#
# COMPACT_ATOMS: atom_id res chain seq x y z
N ARG A 1 16.01 0.11 21.54
CA ARG A 1 14.97 -0.65 20.78
C ARG A 1 13.59 -0.25 21.31
N LEU A 2 12.48 -0.49 20.58
CA LEU A 2 11.14 -0.10 21.06
C LEU A 2 10.83 -0.67 22.45
N THR A 3 11.18 -1.94 22.69
CA THR A 3 11.04 -2.60 23.98
C THR A 3 11.78 -1.87 25.11
N ASP A 4 13.03 -1.46 24.87
CA ASP A 4 13.84 -0.75 25.87
C ASP A 4 13.24 0.63 26.20
N LEU A 5 12.73 1.34 25.19
CA LEU A 5 12.09 2.65 25.37
C LEU A 5 10.74 2.53 26.08
N ALA A 6 9.96 1.49 25.77
CA ALA A 6 8.74 1.17 26.48
C ALA A 6 9.02 0.83 27.96
N ALA A 7 10.06 0.04 28.23
CA ALA A 7 10.47 -0.28 29.59
C ALA A 7 10.96 0.95 30.36
N LEU A 8 11.74 1.83 29.71
CA LEU A 8 12.18 3.09 30.30
C LEU A 8 10.99 4.02 30.60
N ALA A 9 10.06 4.18 29.67
CA ALA A 9 8.86 5.00 29.87
C ALA A 9 8.06 4.51 31.09
N ARG A 10 7.88 3.18 31.22
CA ARG A 10 7.24 2.57 32.40
C ARG A 10 8.01 2.86 33.69
N SER A 11 9.35 2.77 33.68
CA SER A 11 10.16 3.04 34.87
C SER A 11 10.14 4.52 35.30
N GLN A 12 9.83 5.43 34.37
CA GLN A 12 9.61 6.85 34.65
C GLN A 12 8.15 7.18 35.01
N GLY A 13 7.28 6.18 35.16
CA GLY A 13 5.87 6.39 35.54
C GLY A 13 4.97 6.87 34.39
N VAL A 14 5.44 6.86 33.14
CA VAL A 14 4.60 7.19 31.97
C VAL A 14 3.61 6.04 31.74
N ARG A 15 2.31 6.38 31.75
CA ARG A 15 1.23 5.41 31.53
C ARG A 15 0.73 5.48 30.09
N TYR A 16 0.56 4.30 29.48
CA TYR A 16 -0.05 4.10 28.17
C TYR A 16 -0.74 2.73 28.16
N ASP A 17 -1.84 2.62 27.43
CA ASP A 17 -2.63 1.38 27.39
C ASP A 17 -2.12 0.38 26.35
N VAL A 18 -1.52 0.88 25.26
CA VAL A 18 -1.17 0.09 24.09
C VAL A 18 0.20 0.47 23.57
N VAL A 19 1.02 -0.55 23.27
CA VAL A 19 2.19 -0.44 22.41
C VAL A 19 1.88 -1.12 21.09
N HIS A 20 2.18 -0.47 19.98
CA HIS A 20 2.05 -1.06 18.66
C HIS A 20 3.22 -0.66 17.75
N LEU A 21 3.65 -1.60 16.92
CA LEU A 21 4.75 -1.39 15.97
C LEU A 21 4.37 -1.80 14.55
N SER A 22 3.70 -2.95 14.42
CA SER A 22 3.50 -3.62 13.14
C SER A 22 2.52 -2.86 12.22
N ASN A 23 3.03 -2.36 11.09
CA ASN A 23 2.23 -1.97 9.93
C ASN A 23 1.85 -3.21 9.10
N SER A 24 1.24 -3.05 7.91
CA SER A 24 0.80 -4.16 7.06
C SER A 24 1.85 -5.26 6.80
N PRO A 25 3.09 -4.98 6.33
CA PRO A 25 4.06 -6.04 6.08
C PRO A 25 4.46 -6.79 7.35
N ALA A 26 4.69 -6.08 8.46
CA ALA A 26 5.04 -6.71 9.74
C ALA A 26 3.87 -7.52 10.33
N ALA A 27 2.64 -7.02 10.23
CA ALA A 27 1.45 -7.73 10.71
C ALA A 27 1.22 -9.07 9.97
N LEU A 28 1.58 -9.13 8.69
CA LEU A 28 1.39 -10.34 7.87
C LEU A 28 2.58 -11.31 7.88
N THR A 29 3.78 -10.86 8.26
CA THR A 29 5.01 -11.69 8.12
C THR A 29 5.86 -11.82 9.39
N ARG A 30 5.61 -11.00 10.41
CA ARG A 30 6.40 -10.92 11.64
C ARG A 30 5.50 -10.95 12.87
N PRO A 31 4.85 -12.10 13.15
CA PRO A 31 4.04 -12.26 14.37
C PRO A 31 4.86 -12.08 15.65
N ASP A 32 6.18 -12.31 15.58
CA ASP A 32 7.13 -12.06 16.67
C ASP A 32 7.32 -10.57 17.01
N LEU A 33 6.91 -9.67 16.11
CA LEU A 33 6.92 -8.22 16.34
C LEU A 33 5.54 -7.67 16.72
N ALA A 34 4.53 -8.53 16.93
CA ALA A 34 3.24 -8.10 17.44
C ALA A 34 3.39 -7.68 18.92
N PHE A 35 2.99 -6.44 19.21
CA PHE A 35 2.81 -5.96 20.58
C PHE A 35 1.31 -6.06 20.93
N ASP A 36 0.78 -5.16 21.75
CA ASP A 36 -0.61 -5.17 22.20
C ASP A 36 -1.60 -4.96 21.04
N MET A 37 -1.16 -4.32 19.95
CA MET A 37 -1.96 -4.07 18.74
C MET A 37 -1.09 -4.04 17.48
N VAL A 38 -1.71 -4.33 16.33
CA VAL A 38 -1.16 -4.14 14.97
C VAL A 38 -1.96 -3.07 14.22
N ARG A 39 -1.32 -2.38 13.27
CA ARG A 39 -1.91 -1.27 12.53
C ARG A 39 -1.79 -1.45 11.01
N PRO A 40 -2.43 -2.48 10.42
CA PRO A 40 -2.46 -2.66 8.99
C PRO A 40 -3.28 -1.54 8.32
N GLY A 41 -2.77 -1.00 7.22
CA GLY A 41 -3.45 0.01 6.41
C GLY A 41 -3.68 -0.52 5.00
N ILE A 42 -2.62 -0.59 4.19
CA ILE A 42 -2.70 -0.99 2.78
C ILE A 42 -3.31 -2.38 2.59
N ALA A 43 -3.01 -3.31 3.50
CA ALA A 43 -3.58 -4.66 3.48
C ALA A 43 -5.10 -4.68 3.71
N VAL A 44 -5.66 -3.72 4.47
CA VAL A 44 -7.12 -3.60 4.68
C VAL A 44 -7.83 -3.30 3.37
N TYR A 45 -7.20 -2.55 2.46
CA TYR A 45 -7.73 -2.25 1.13
C TYR A 45 -7.41 -3.34 0.10
N GLY A 46 -6.88 -4.47 0.55
CA GLY A 46 -6.61 -5.62 -0.29
C GLY A 46 -5.34 -5.52 -1.13
N GLN A 47 -4.48 -4.54 -0.84
CA GLN A 47 -3.23 -4.32 -1.57
C GLN A 47 -2.06 -4.99 -0.84
N THR A 48 -1.26 -5.73 -1.58
CA THR A 48 -0.10 -6.45 -1.03
C THR A 48 0.97 -5.46 -0.55
N PRO A 49 1.40 -5.52 0.71
CA PRO A 49 2.48 -4.68 1.19
C PRO A 49 3.87 -5.19 0.79
N ILE A 50 3.97 -6.42 0.26
CA ILE A 50 5.23 -7.07 -0.15
C ILE A 50 4.96 -7.75 -1.51
N PRO A 51 5.04 -7.00 -2.62
CA PRO A 51 4.73 -7.52 -3.95
C PRO A 51 5.51 -8.79 -4.33
N GLU A 52 6.73 -8.95 -3.84
CA GLU A 52 7.59 -10.12 -4.08
C GLU A 52 7.03 -11.42 -3.47
N ARG A 53 6.07 -11.33 -2.54
CA ARG A 53 5.40 -12.48 -1.90
C ARG A 53 4.00 -12.76 -2.46
N GLY A 54 3.65 -12.13 -3.58
CA GLY A 54 2.35 -12.29 -4.22
C GLY A 54 1.24 -11.48 -3.54
N ASP A 55 0.00 -11.90 -3.72
CA ASP A 55 -1.20 -11.20 -3.24
C ASP A 55 -1.46 -11.39 -1.73
N MET A 56 -0.81 -12.36 -1.09
CA MET A 56 -0.98 -12.71 0.32
C MET A 56 -2.43 -13.05 0.72
N GLY A 57 -3.23 -13.52 -0.25
CA GLY A 57 -4.65 -13.81 -0.05
C GLY A 57 -5.52 -12.55 0.12
N LEU A 58 -4.98 -11.37 -0.17
CA LEU A 58 -5.69 -10.10 -0.08
C LEU A 58 -6.50 -9.84 -1.35
N ARG A 59 -7.69 -9.25 -1.20
CA ARG A 59 -8.58 -8.93 -2.33
C ARG A 59 -8.72 -7.41 -2.49
N PRO A 60 -8.20 -6.81 -3.59
CA PRO A 60 -8.30 -5.38 -3.82
C PRO A 60 -9.74 -4.86 -3.68
N ALA A 61 -9.93 -3.87 -2.81
CA ALA A 61 -11.26 -3.34 -2.49
C ALA A 61 -11.78 -2.31 -3.51
N MET A 62 -10.88 -1.68 -4.27
CA MET A 62 -11.22 -0.59 -5.19
C MET A 62 -11.15 -1.06 -6.64
N THR A 63 -12.14 -0.66 -7.44
CA THR A 63 -12.09 -0.75 -8.90
C THR A 63 -12.46 0.60 -9.50
N VAL A 64 -11.53 1.23 -10.22
CA VAL A 64 -11.76 2.48 -10.95
C VAL A 64 -12.25 2.15 -12.35
N LYS A 65 -13.32 2.80 -12.81
CA LYS A 65 -13.96 2.55 -14.11
C LYS A 65 -14.40 3.86 -14.76
N CYS A 66 -14.35 3.93 -16.09
CA CYS A 66 -14.96 5.01 -16.87
C CYS A 66 -15.49 4.47 -18.22
N PRO A 67 -16.53 5.08 -18.81
CA PRO A 67 -16.98 4.75 -20.15
C PRO A 67 -16.00 5.26 -21.22
N VAL A 68 -15.90 4.55 -22.34
CA VAL A 68 -15.21 5.07 -23.54
C VAL A 68 -16.05 6.22 -24.09
N ALA A 69 -15.46 7.42 -24.14
CA ALA A 69 -16.17 8.61 -24.61
C ALA A 69 -16.16 8.78 -26.14
N LEU A 70 -15.10 8.30 -26.82
CA LEU A 70 -14.93 8.43 -28.27
C LEU A 70 -14.04 7.31 -28.81
N VAL A 71 -14.39 6.80 -29.99
CA VAL A 71 -13.53 5.93 -30.81
C VAL A 71 -13.33 6.61 -32.16
N ARG A 72 -12.06 6.74 -32.58
CA ARG A 72 -11.69 7.29 -33.89
C ARG A 72 -10.45 6.61 -34.44
N SER A 73 -10.37 6.52 -35.76
CA SER A 73 -9.14 6.15 -36.45
C SER A 73 -8.18 7.34 -36.54
N ILE A 74 -6.88 7.05 -36.57
CA ILE A 74 -5.78 7.99 -36.80
C ILE A 74 -4.83 7.39 -37.83
N LYS A 75 -3.94 8.20 -38.39
CA LYS A 75 -2.94 7.77 -39.38
C LYS A 75 -1.57 7.62 -38.74
N ARG A 76 -0.70 6.84 -39.38
CA ARG A 76 0.74 6.84 -39.10
C ARG A 76 1.27 8.28 -39.14
N GLY A 77 2.03 8.66 -38.11
CA GLY A 77 2.59 10.00 -37.95
C GLY A 77 1.69 10.99 -37.19
N ASP A 78 0.42 10.65 -36.92
CA ASP A 78 -0.43 11.48 -36.06
C ASP A 78 0.08 11.45 -34.61
N GLY A 79 0.17 12.62 -33.97
CA GLY A 79 0.53 12.75 -32.56
C GLY A 79 -0.69 12.73 -31.65
N VAL A 80 -0.55 12.11 -30.47
CA VAL A 80 -1.62 12.02 -29.46
C VAL A 80 -1.25 12.80 -28.21
N SER A 81 -2.24 13.49 -27.63
CA SER A 81 -2.08 14.38 -26.47
C SER A 81 -1.20 15.60 -26.75
N TYR A 82 -1.09 16.46 -25.73
CA TYR A 82 -0.25 17.65 -25.78
C TYR A 82 1.23 17.29 -25.95
N GLY A 83 1.93 18.10 -26.74
CA GLY A 83 3.37 17.91 -27.00
C GLY A 83 3.72 16.71 -27.89
N HIS A 84 2.73 15.90 -28.31
CA HIS A 84 2.91 14.77 -29.21
C HIS A 84 4.07 13.85 -28.82
N THR A 85 4.21 13.57 -27.52
CA THR A 85 5.26 12.68 -26.98
C THR A 85 5.04 11.22 -27.36
N TRP A 86 3.84 10.89 -27.82
CA TRP A 86 3.52 9.63 -28.50
C TRP A 86 3.06 9.93 -29.93
N ILE A 87 3.62 9.19 -30.90
CA ILE A 87 3.30 9.27 -32.33
C ILE A 87 2.84 7.90 -32.80
N ALA A 88 1.79 7.84 -33.62
CA ALA A 88 1.32 6.60 -34.20
C ALA A 88 2.36 6.01 -35.17
N GLU A 89 2.93 4.85 -34.82
CA GLU A 89 3.97 4.19 -35.62
C GLU A 89 3.42 3.33 -36.75
N THR A 90 2.15 2.95 -36.72
CA THR A 90 1.53 2.07 -37.73
C THR A 90 0.22 2.60 -38.25
#